data_AF-O30413-F1
#
_entry.id   AF-O30413-F1
#
_cell.length_a   1.000
_cell.length_b   1.000
_cell.length_c   1.000
_cell.angle_alpha   90.00
_cell.angle_beta   90.00
_cell.angle_gamma   90.00
#
_symmetry.space_group_name_H-M   'P 1'
#
loop_
_entity.id
_entity.type
_entity.pdbx_description
1 polymer ?
#
loop_
_entity_poly.entity_id
_entity_poly.type
_entity_poly.pdbx_seq_one_letter_code
_entity_poly.pdbx_strand_id
1 'polypeptide(L)'
;MLRTNYLFLGELKMKKTKVISVLAVSVLSVSLLAACGSNNSSSSSDKKTEQSSKAEVFAGATQGTSNFSDLQKGFAKNGAWLNATKGDMNASGKTLTVEGLFLGDGQVARKLAIYNQDSSHKITARYTLTVDKIEVKSPGFYISNGTVKGNVDVFATGFHGQTGTGVEGQATIDGNLTFASQDLLDAYNKLPDAQKVKVTGTTSVVKGDVVSFKPGGITAGAHGNVTYSFEGNGTDTKTGATTGTADVSVLKKALGKNGAWLVATNADVDASGKDLTIDGTFLNEKAAVQRTLAMISQMI
;
A
#
# COMPACT_ATOMS: atom_id res chain seq x y z
N MET A 1 35.34 -2.73 58.79
CA MET A 1 36.40 -3.23 57.88
C MET A 1 36.10 -2.65 56.50
N LEU A 2 36.99 -1.79 56.02
CA LEU A 2 37.21 -1.18 54.68
C LEU A 2 36.22 -1.47 53.53
N ARG A 3 35.67 -0.42 52.88
CA ARG A 3 36.04 0.18 51.55
C ARG A 3 35.54 -0.68 50.36
N THR A 4 35.15 -0.22 49.16
CA THR A 4 34.89 1.04 48.44
C THR A 4 34.44 0.61 47.02
N ASN A 5 33.61 1.41 46.36
CA ASN A 5 33.23 1.44 44.93
C ASN A 5 34.21 0.81 43.91
N TYR A 6 33.69 0.29 42.78
CA TYR A 6 34.05 0.79 41.43
C TYR A 6 33.02 0.36 40.37
N LEU A 7 32.52 1.36 39.62
CA LEU A 7 31.93 1.20 38.29
C LEU A 7 32.99 0.65 37.32
N PHE A 8 32.62 -0.25 36.41
CA PHE A 8 33.37 -0.40 35.17
C PHE A 8 32.42 -0.61 33.99
N LEU A 9 32.41 0.39 33.11
CA LEU A 9 31.88 0.31 31.75
C LEU A 9 32.75 -0.68 30.95
N GLY A 10 32.11 -1.65 30.30
CA GLY A 10 32.73 -2.55 29.33
C GLY A 10 32.18 -2.27 27.94
N GLU A 11 33.07 -1.82 27.04
CA GLU A 11 32.80 -1.39 25.68
C GLU A 11 32.14 -2.42 24.75
N LEU A 12 31.31 -1.90 23.83
CA LEU A 12 30.91 -2.53 22.58
C LEU A 12 32.14 -2.86 21.71
N LYS A 13 32.34 -4.14 21.37
CA LYS A 13 33.15 -4.55 20.21
C LYS A 13 32.22 -4.92 19.05
N MET A 14 31.96 -3.97 18.16
CA MET A 14 31.38 -4.24 16.84
C MET A 14 32.46 -4.83 15.91
N LYS A 15 32.21 -6.03 15.37
CA LYS A 15 33.04 -6.63 14.32
C LYS A 15 32.85 -5.85 13.01
N LYS A 16 33.95 -5.31 12.48
CA LYS A 16 34.03 -4.70 11.15
C LYS A 16 33.99 -5.78 10.08
N THR A 17 32.89 -5.92 9.37
CA THR A 17 32.84 -6.69 8.11
C THR A 17 33.06 -5.74 6.95
N LYS A 18 34.12 -5.98 6.18
CA LYS A 18 34.44 -5.23 4.96
C LYS A 18 33.47 -5.66 3.85
N VAL A 19 32.72 -4.72 3.31
CA VAL A 19 31.93 -4.92 2.08
C VAL A 19 32.78 -4.42 0.92
N ILE A 20 33.14 -5.34 0.03
CA ILE A 20 33.88 -5.07 -1.20
C ILE A 20 32.87 -4.54 -2.22
N SER A 21 33.10 -3.30 -2.64
CA SER A 21 32.50 -2.66 -3.81
C SER A 21 32.99 -3.37 -5.08
N VAL A 22 32.06 -3.79 -5.95
CA VAL A 22 32.36 -4.17 -7.33
C VAL A 22 31.54 -3.27 -8.24
N LEU A 23 32.28 -2.52 -9.06
CA LEU A 23 31.82 -1.53 -10.03
C LEU A 23 32.15 -2.05 -11.43
N ALA A 24 31.29 -1.70 -12.40
CA ALA A 24 31.40 -1.87 -13.87
C ALA A 24 31.24 -3.32 -14.40
N VAL A 25 30.54 -3.58 -15.51
CA VAL A 25 30.75 -3.01 -16.85
C VAL A 25 29.46 -2.93 -17.66
N SER A 26 29.26 -1.77 -18.28
CA SER A 26 28.34 -1.45 -19.36
C SER A 26 28.76 -2.11 -20.69
N VAL A 27 27.82 -2.76 -21.38
CA VAL A 27 27.96 -3.10 -22.80
C VAL A 27 26.76 -2.56 -23.57
N LEU A 28 27.05 -1.66 -24.51
CA LEU A 28 26.14 -1.18 -25.54
C LEU A 28 25.76 -2.32 -26.49
N SER A 29 24.52 -2.35 -26.96
CA SER A 29 24.17 -3.03 -28.22
C SER A 29 23.06 -2.29 -28.94
N VAL A 30 23.30 -2.13 -30.22
CA VAL A 30 22.69 -1.23 -31.19
C VAL A 30 21.31 -1.73 -31.65
N SER A 31 20.48 -0.76 -32.00
CA SER A 31 19.18 -0.82 -32.67
C SER A 31 19.08 -1.78 -33.86
N LEU A 32 17.92 -2.44 -33.97
CA LEU A 32 17.34 -2.87 -35.25
C LEU A 32 15.86 -2.45 -35.29
N LEU A 33 15.60 -1.34 -36.00
CA LEU A 33 14.29 -1.04 -36.57
C LEU A 33 14.09 -1.97 -37.77
N ALA A 34 13.01 -2.74 -37.78
CA ALA A 34 12.46 -3.35 -38.98
C ALA A 34 11.04 -2.81 -39.17
N ALA A 35 10.92 -1.89 -40.12
CA ALA A 35 9.69 -1.47 -40.75
C ALA A 35 9.42 -2.37 -41.96
N CYS A 36 8.16 -2.78 -42.12
CA CYS A 36 7.43 -3.18 -43.33
C CYS A 36 6.14 -3.84 -42.83
N GLY A 37 4.94 -3.59 -43.33
CA GLY A 37 4.53 -3.21 -44.68
C GLY A 37 3.33 -4.12 -45.02
N SER A 38 2.22 -3.52 -45.41
CA SER A 38 0.87 -4.09 -45.56
C SER A 38 0.69 -5.29 -46.51
N ASN A 39 -0.31 -6.14 -46.18
CA ASN A 39 -1.51 -6.46 -46.97
C ASN A 39 -1.86 -7.96 -47.22
N ASN A 40 -3.02 -8.35 -46.67
CA ASN A 40 -4.17 -9.04 -47.28
C ASN A 40 -4.45 -10.57 -47.13
N SER A 41 -5.64 -10.84 -46.56
CA SER A 41 -6.64 -11.93 -46.76
C SER A 41 -6.25 -13.39 -46.49
N SER A 42 -6.94 -14.15 -45.61
CA SER A 42 -8.30 -14.69 -45.83
C SER A 42 -8.94 -15.28 -44.56
N SER A 43 -10.27 -15.33 -44.54
CA SER A 43 -11.25 -15.35 -43.43
C SER A 43 -11.62 -16.71 -42.78
N SER A 44 -12.02 -16.72 -41.49
CA SER A 44 -13.42 -16.96 -41.04
C SER A 44 -13.64 -17.13 -39.51
N SER A 45 -14.64 -16.36 -39.04
CA SER A 45 -15.64 -16.53 -37.96
C SER A 45 -15.24 -16.76 -36.47
N ASP A 46 -15.42 -15.67 -35.71
CA ASP A 46 -16.21 -15.51 -34.47
C ASP A 46 -16.01 -16.44 -33.27
N LYS A 47 -15.35 -15.88 -32.24
CA LYS A 47 -15.91 -15.79 -30.88
C LYS A 47 -15.49 -14.48 -30.23
N LYS A 48 -16.49 -13.66 -29.89
CA LYS A 48 -16.41 -12.44 -29.10
C LYS A 48 -15.85 -12.78 -27.71
N THR A 49 -14.61 -12.36 -27.44
CA THR A 49 -14.08 -12.20 -26.09
C THR A 49 -13.70 -10.74 -25.95
N GLU A 50 -14.26 -10.11 -24.93
CA GLU A 50 -14.16 -8.68 -24.70
C GLU A 50 -12.71 -8.20 -24.65
N GLN A 51 -12.51 -7.15 -25.42
CA GLN A 51 -11.29 -6.42 -25.65
C GLN A 51 -10.68 -5.99 -24.32
N SER A 52 -9.63 -6.70 -23.90
CA SER A 52 -8.67 -6.22 -22.91
C SER A 52 -8.08 -4.91 -23.44
N SER A 53 -8.64 -3.78 -22.99
CA SER A 53 -8.04 -2.47 -23.22
C SER A 53 -6.65 -2.50 -22.62
N LYS A 54 -5.63 -2.44 -23.47
CA LYS A 54 -4.26 -2.07 -23.11
C LYS A 54 -4.37 -0.76 -22.33
N ALA A 55 -4.36 -0.83 -21.01
CA ALA A 55 -4.38 0.34 -20.16
C ALA A 55 -3.15 1.17 -20.52
N GLU A 56 -3.35 2.33 -21.14
CA GLU A 56 -2.27 3.29 -21.31
C GLU A 56 -1.78 3.67 -19.92
N VAL A 57 -0.54 3.26 -19.67
CA VAL A 57 0.16 3.42 -18.40
C VAL A 57 0.36 4.91 -18.14
N PHE A 58 -0.15 5.42 -17.01
CA PHE A 58 0.11 6.79 -16.58
C PHE A 58 1.57 6.94 -16.16
N ALA A 59 2.42 7.38 -17.09
CA ALA A 59 3.84 7.67 -16.87
C ALA A 59 4.11 8.83 -15.87
N GLY A 60 3.07 9.43 -15.29
CA GLY A 60 3.15 10.58 -14.37
C GLY A 60 3.27 10.25 -12.88
N ALA A 61 3.11 8.98 -12.48
CA ALA A 61 3.12 8.55 -11.08
C ALA A 61 4.38 9.03 -10.32
N THR A 62 5.57 8.80 -10.89
CA THR A 62 6.86 9.15 -10.26
C THR A 62 7.32 10.59 -10.57
N GLN A 63 6.94 11.14 -11.73
CA GLN A 63 7.42 12.45 -12.16
C GLN A 63 6.52 13.61 -11.73
N GLY A 64 5.33 13.29 -11.23
CA GLY A 64 4.28 14.26 -10.91
C GLY A 64 3.67 14.93 -12.13
N THR A 65 2.64 15.74 -11.89
CA THR A 65 1.92 16.47 -12.93
C THR A 65 1.61 17.91 -12.50
N SER A 66 1.50 18.79 -13.50
CA SER A 66 0.99 20.16 -13.37
C SER A 66 -0.46 20.29 -13.84
N ASN A 67 -1.11 19.17 -14.22
CA ASN A 67 -2.47 19.13 -14.73
C ASN A 67 -3.38 18.30 -13.81
N PHE A 68 -4.51 18.88 -13.41
CA PHE A 68 -5.47 18.22 -12.52
C PHE A 68 -6.16 17.00 -13.15
N SER A 69 -6.45 17.01 -14.45
CA SER A 69 -7.04 15.85 -15.11
C SER A 69 -6.11 14.65 -15.09
N ASP A 70 -4.80 14.86 -15.24
CA ASP A 70 -3.82 13.78 -15.15
C ASP A 70 -3.67 13.29 -13.72
N LEU A 71 -3.72 14.19 -12.74
CA LEU A 71 -3.74 13.83 -11.32
C LEU A 71 -4.95 12.97 -10.98
N GLN A 72 -6.15 13.38 -11.43
CA GLN A 72 -7.39 12.64 -11.23
C GLN A 72 -7.36 11.26 -11.89
N LYS A 73 -6.79 11.14 -13.10
CA LYS A 73 -6.62 9.84 -13.77
C LYS A 73 -5.64 8.94 -13.00
N GLY A 74 -4.55 9.49 -12.47
CA GLY A 74 -3.61 8.76 -11.62
C GLY A 74 -4.23 8.21 -10.34
N PHE A 75 -5.26 8.88 -9.82
CA PHE A 75 -6.04 8.46 -8.65
C PHE A 75 -7.26 7.59 -8.93
N ALA A 76 -7.55 7.26 -10.19
CA ALA A 76 -8.60 6.33 -10.56
C ALA A 76 -8.27 4.87 -10.18
N LYS A 77 -9.26 3.98 -10.26
CA LYS A 77 -9.16 2.54 -9.90
C LYS A 77 -8.04 1.80 -10.63
N ASN A 78 -7.69 2.21 -11.85
CA ASN A 78 -6.64 1.66 -12.70
C ASN A 78 -5.39 2.58 -12.79
N GLY A 79 -5.26 3.53 -11.87
CA GLY A 79 -4.13 4.46 -11.80
C GLY A 79 -2.88 3.84 -11.19
N ALA A 80 -2.14 4.61 -10.36
CA ALA A 80 -0.86 4.20 -9.81
C ALA A 80 -0.74 4.46 -8.31
N TRP A 81 -0.10 3.56 -7.54
CA TRP A 81 -0.04 3.65 -6.07
C TRP A 81 0.46 5.01 -5.54
N LEU A 82 1.32 5.71 -6.29
CA LEU A 82 1.86 7.03 -5.97
C LEU A 82 1.52 8.01 -7.10
N ASN A 83 0.99 9.18 -6.76
CA ASN A 83 0.86 10.30 -7.69
C ASN A 83 1.35 11.59 -7.02
N ALA A 84 1.95 12.48 -7.80
CA ALA A 84 2.58 13.69 -7.28
C ALA A 84 2.13 14.95 -8.03
N THR A 85 2.19 16.09 -7.38
CA THR A 85 2.16 17.40 -8.06
C THR A 85 3.58 17.86 -8.38
N LYS A 86 3.77 18.57 -9.50
CA LYS A 86 5.06 19.19 -9.89
C LYS A 86 5.29 20.58 -9.28
N GLY A 87 4.35 21.04 -8.47
CA GLY A 87 4.28 22.40 -7.97
C GLY A 87 2.93 22.65 -7.32
N ASP A 88 2.66 23.92 -7.03
CA ASP A 88 1.31 24.34 -6.65
C ASP A 88 0.32 24.04 -7.77
N MET A 89 -0.85 23.55 -7.41
CA MET A 89 -1.91 23.22 -8.35
C MET A 89 -3.22 23.82 -7.87
N ASN A 90 -3.80 24.72 -8.67
CA ASN A 90 -5.12 25.28 -8.40
C ASN A 90 -6.19 24.61 -9.26
N ALA A 91 -7.07 23.86 -8.60
CA ALA A 91 -8.23 23.19 -9.14
C ALA A 91 -9.47 23.50 -8.29
N SER A 92 -9.59 24.75 -7.84
CA SER A 92 -10.76 25.25 -7.07
C SER A 92 -12.08 24.85 -7.73
N GLY A 93 -13.06 24.43 -6.93
CA GLY A 93 -14.37 23.95 -7.42
C GLY A 93 -14.37 22.52 -7.97
N LYS A 94 -13.22 21.83 -7.98
CA LYS A 94 -13.13 20.41 -8.38
C LYS A 94 -12.99 19.49 -7.19
N THR A 95 -13.55 18.29 -7.30
CA THR A 95 -13.33 17.18 -6.39
C THR A 95 -12.23 16.27 -6.92
N LEU A 96 -11.22 15.95 -6.10
CA LEU A 96 -10.27 14.87 -6.39
C LEU A 96 -10.80 13.57 -5.78
N THR A 97 -11.14 12.58 -6.61
CA THR A 97 -11.58 11.27 -6.12
C THR A 97 -10.41 10.29 -6.13
N VAL A 98 -10.12 9.68 -4.97
CA VAL A 98 -9.05 8.71 -4.78
C VAL A 98 -9.65 7.32 -4.66
N GLU A 99 -9.52 6.49 -5.69
CA GLU A 99 -10.13 5.16 -5.76
C GLU A 99 -9.11 4.04 -5.98
N GLY A 100 -9.60 2.81 -5.78
CA GLY A 100 -8.88 1.56 -6.04
C GLY A 100 -8.15 1.04 -4.81
N LEU A 101 -7.45 -0.07 -5.00
CA LEU A 101 -6.67 -0.77 -3.98
C LEU A 101 -5.27 -1.02 -4.54
N PHE A 102 -4.27 -0.51 -3.83
CA PHE A 102 -2.89 -0.48 -4.32
C PHE A 102 -1.92 -0.90 -3.23
N LEU A 103 -0.82 -1.53 -3.63
CA LEU A 103 0.35 -1.75 -2.79
C LEU A 103 1.47 -0.78 -3.14
N GLY A 104 2.07 -0.19 -2.12
CA GLY A 104 3.37 0.48 -2.16
C GLY A 104 4.29 -0.22 -1.17
N ASP A 105 5.50 -0.59 -1.59
CA ASP A 105 6.50 -1.26 -0.75
C ASP A 105 5.94 -2.48 0.02
N GLY A 106 5.08 -3.26 -0.65
CA GLY A 106 4.49 -4.50 -0.11
C GLY A 106 3.33 -4.30 0.88
N GLN A 107 2.88 -3.07 1.10
CA GLN A 107 1.78 -2.74 2.01
C GLN A 107 0.67 -1.99 1.28
N VAL A 108 -0.57 -2.09 1.77
CA VAL A 108 -1.68 -1.30 1.22
C VAL A 108 -1.39 0.18 1.43
N ALA A 109 -1.24 0.90 0.31
CA ALA A 109 -0.77 2.27 0.31
C ALA A 109 -1.24 2.99 -0.95
N ARG A 110 -1.71 4.23 -0.76
CA ARG A 110 -2.04 5.15 -1.85
C ARG A 110 -1.50 6.53 -1.52
N LYS A 111 -0.50 7.00 -2.25
CA LYS A 111 0.24 8.22 -1.92
C LYS A 111 -0.16 9.39 -2.80
N LEU A 112 -0.47 10.52 -2.16
CA LEU A 112 -0.44 11.85 -2.77
C LEU A 112 0.81 12.59 -2.31
N ALA A 113 1.76 12.82 -3.21
CA ALA A 113 2.96 13.61 -2.94
C ALA A 113 2.77 15.08 -3.37
N ILE A 114 2.92 16.00 -2.43
CA ILE A 114 2.77 17.46 -2.66
C ILE A 114 4.08 18.16 -2.28
N TYR A 115 5.19 17.64 -2.79
CA TYR A 115 6.53 18.08 -2.44
C TYR A 115 7.53 17.78 -3.55
N ASN A 116 8.69 18.41 -3.46
CA ASN A 116 9.87 18.04 -4.24
C ASN A 116 11.00 17.59 -3.31
N GLN A 117 11.88 16.74 -3.83
CA GLN A 117 13.04 16.23 -3.09
C GLN A 117 14.27 16.20 -4.00
N ASP A 118 15.45 16.19 -3.37
CA ASP A 118 16.70 15.92 -4.08
C ASP A 118 16.97 14.42 -4.26
N SER A 119 18.08 14.08 -4.88
CA SER A 119 18.52 12.69 -5.11
C SER A 119 18.83 11.92 -3.82
N SER A 120 18.97 12.61 -2.70
CA SER A 120 19.20 12.02 -1.37
C SER A 120 17.91 11.88 -0.57
N HIS A 121 16.74 12.04 -1.22
CA HIS A 121 15.41 11.99 -0.62
C HIS A 121 15.15 13.07 0.43
N LYS A 122 15.92 14.17 0.43
CA LYS A 122 15.65 15.31 1.30
C LYS A 122 14.62 16.20 0.65
N ILE A 123 13.59 16.58 1.41
CA ILE A 123 12.57 17.52 0.96
C ILE A 123 13.22 18.88 0.67
N THR A 124 13.01 19.38 -0.54
CA THR A 124 13.52 20.68 -1.02
C THR A 124 12.41 21.71 -1.20
N ALA A 125 11.18 21.27 -1.46
CA ALA A 125 10.02 22.14 -1.56
C ALA A 125 8.75 21.43 -1.09
N ARG A 126 7.76 22.21 -0.66
CA ARG A 126 6.40 21.76 -0.34
C ARG A 126 5.43 22.63 -1.14
N TYR A 127 4.38 22.01 -1.66
CA TYR A 127 3.43 22.68 -2.54
C TYR A 127 2.02 22.68 -1.95
N THR A 128 1.11 23.39 -2.62
CA THR A 128 -0.31 23.45 -2.29
C THR A 128 -1.17 22.90 -3.42
N LEU A 129 -2.01 21.92 -3.11
CA LEU A 129 -3.11 21.49 -3.97
C LEU A 129 -4.39 22.20 -3.49
N THR A 130 -4.91 23.14 -4.29
CA THR A 130 -6.19 23.79 -4.02
C THR A 130 -7.31 23.07 -4.76
N VAL A 131 -8.29 22.55 -4.04
CA VAL A 131 -9.47 21.82 -4.54
C VAL A 131 -10.69 22.20 -3.69
N ASP A 132 -11.90 21.85 -4.14
CA ASP A 132 -13.07 21.97 -3.25
C ASP A 132 -13.00 20.88 -2.16
N LYS A 133 -12.79 19.64 -2.59
CA LYS A 133 -12.58 18.51 -1.69
C LYS A 133 -11.78 17.36 -2.29
N ILE A 134 -11.25 16.50 -1.42
CA ILE A 134 -10.72 15.17 -1.75
C ILE A 134 -11.68 14.12 -1.18
N GLU A 135 -12.14 13.19 -2.02
CA GLU A 135 -12.88 12.00 -1.58
C GLU A 135 -11.94 10.79 -1.51
N VAL A 136 -11.65 10.34 -0.30
CA VAL A 136 -10.73 9.22 -0.04
C VAL A 136 -11.52 7.91 0.01
N LYS A 137 -11.53 7.19 -1.12
CA LYS A 137 -12.17 5.88 -1.30
C LYS A 137 -11.16 4.74 -1.51
N SER A 138 -9.87 5.03 -1.35
CA SER A 138 -8.77 4.08 -1.43
C SER A 138 -8.20 3.84 -0.03
N PRO A 139 -8.05 2.59 0.41
CA PRO A 139 -7.51 2.29 1.72
C PRO A 139 -6.01 2.57 1.75
N GLY A 140 -5.49 2.89 2.93
CA GLY A 140 -4.10 3.26 3.13
C GLY A 140 -3.70 4.55 2.42
N PHE A 141 -4.67 5.42 2.07
CA PHE A 141 -4.36 6.70 1.45
C PHE A 141 -3.62 7.62 2.43
N TYR A 142 -2.57 8.27 1.95
CA TYR A 142 -1.88 9.27 2.74
C TYR A 142 -1.39 10.45 1.93
N ILE A 143 -1.39 11.60 2.60
CA ILE A 143 -0.82 12.83 2.08
C ILE A 143 0.64 12.89 2.54
N SER A 144 1.52 13.04 1.56
CA SER A 144 2.96 13.06 1.72
C SER A 144 3.43 14.50 1.54
N ASN A 145 3.66 15.17 2.69
CA ASN A 145 4.04 16.58 2.79
C ASN A 145 3.04 17.57 2.11
N GLY A 146 3.36 18.86 2.15
CA GLY A 146 2.59 19.92 1.49
C GLY A 146 1.24 20.22 2.13
N THR A 147 0.43 20.99 1.41
CA THR A 147 -0.87 21.47 1.86
C THR A 147 -1.97 21.09 0.87
N VAL A 148 -3.05 20.51 1.36
CA VAL A 148 -4.33 20.45 0.65
C VAL A 148 -5.16 21.63 1.13
N LYS A 149 -5.52 22.55 0.24
CA LYS A 149 -6.46 23.64 0.53
C LYS A 149 -7.83 23.25 -0.02
N GLY A 150 -8.72 22.83 0.86
CA GLY A 150 -9.97 22.15 0.55
C GLY A 150 -10.31 21.10 1.62
N ASN A 151 -11.53 20.60 1.58
CA ASN A 151 -11.99 19.58 2.53
C ASN A 151 -11.45 18.19 2.16
N VAL A 152 -11.38 17.28 3.14
CA VAL A 152 -11.04 15.87 2.91
C VAL A 152 -12.11 15.01 3.55
N ASP A 153 -12.81 14.23 2.73
CA ASP A 153 -13.84 13.28 3.16
C ASP A 153 -13.28 11.86 3.05
N VAL A 154 -13.25 11.14 4.16
CA VAL A 154 -12.62 9.81 4.30
C VAL A 154 -13.67 8.72 4.39
N PHE A 155 -13.69 7.87 3.37
CA PHE A 155 -14.61 6.73 3.24
C PHE A 155 -13.92 5.37 3.34
N ALA A 156 -12.59 5.33 3.38
CA ALA A 156 -11.81 4.08 3.43
C ALA A 156 -10.84 4.06 4.63
N THR A 157 -10.44 2.85 5.04
CA THR A 157 -9.55 2.64 6.19
C THR A 157 -8.13 3.13 5.94
N GLY A 158 -7.40 3.46 7.01
CA GLY A 158 -5.95 3.71 6.94
C GLY A 158 -5.55 5.08 6.38
N PHE A 159 -6.44 6.08 6.41
CA PHE A 159 -6.04 7.47 6.13
C PHE A 159 -4.99 7.96 7.13
N HIS A 160 -3.90 8.55 6.65
CA HIS A 160 -2.86 9.13 7.51
C HIS A 160 -2.02 10.20 6.79
N GLY A 161 -1.13 10.86 7.51
CA GLY A 161 -0.05 11.68 6.99
C GLY A 161 1.26 10.88 6.92
N GLN A 162 2.14 11.24 6.00
CA GLN A 162 3.47 10.61 5.93
C GLN A 162 4.29 10.88 7.19
N THR A 163 5.05 9.86 7.61
CA THR A 163 6.03 9.95 8.71
C THR A 163 7.37 9.33 8.29
N GLY A 164 8.44 9.61 9.04
CA GLY A 164 9.78 9.05 8.82
C GLY A 164 10.92 10.08 8.77
N THR A 165 12.15 9.57 8.73
CA THR A 165 13.36 10.41 8.60
C THR A 165 13.38 11.12 7.25
N GLY A 166 13.63 12.43 7.26
CA GLY A 166 13.72 13.24 6.03
C GLY A 166 12.39 13.82 5.55
N VAL A 167 11.24 13.49 6.17
CA VAL A 167 9.90 13.97 5.80
C VAL A 167 9.25 14.77 6.93
N GLU A 168 10.05 15.53 7.66
CA GLU A 168 9.72 16.25 8.92
C GLU A 168 8.58 17.29 8.81
N GLY A 169 7.95 17.43 7.65
CA GLY A 169 6.76 18.25 7.47
C GLY A 169 5.50 17.40 7.51
N GLN A 170 4.66 17.63 8.51
CA GLN A 170 3.30 17.11 8.53
C GLN A 170 2.54 17.64 7.30
N ALA A 171 1.84 16.75 6.60
CA ALA A 171 0.86 17.18 5.62
C ALA A 171 -0.22 18.03 6.30
N THR A 172 -0.62 19.12 5.66
CA THR A 172 -1.63 20.03 6.18
C THR A 172 -2.90 19.96 5.35
N ILE A 173 -4.05 19.89 6.01
CA ILE A 173 -5.36 20.15 5.44
C ILE A 173 -5.77 21.55 5.89
N ASP A 174 -5.76 22.49 4.95
CA ASP A 174 -6.37 23.80 5.11
C ASP A 174 -7.86 23.73 4.74
N GLY A 175 -8.65 23.18 5.67
CA GLY A 175 -10.03 22.78 5.47
C GLY A 175 -10.50 21.80 6.56
N ASN A 176 -11.68 21.20 6.34
CA ASN A 176 -12.24 20.20 7.24
C ASN A 176 -11.77 18.78 6.90
N LEU A 177 -11.67 17.92 7.92
CA LEU A 177 -11.44 16.49 7.78
C LEU A 177 -12.69 15.74 8.28
N THR A 178 -13.41 15.10 7.37
CA THR A 178 -14.66 14.39 7.67
C THR A 178 -14.46 12.89 7.52
N PHE A 179 -14.90 12.10 8.48
CA PHE A 179 -14.91 10.63 8.38
C PHE A 179 -16.33 10.11 8.16
N ALA A 180 -16.48 9.12 7.28
CA ALA A 180 -17.76 8.50 6.96
C ALA A 180 -18.37 7.67 8.11
N SER A 181 -17.56 7.31 9.11
CA SER A 181 -17.99 6.56 10.30
C SER A 181 -17.12 6.87 11.52
N GLN A 182 -17.64 6.53 12.71
CA GLN A 182 -16.89 6.64 13.96
C GLN A 182 -15.69 5.69 13.99
N ASP A 183 -15.82 4.48 13.45
CA ASP A 183 -14.73 3.50 13.40
C ASP A 183 -13.51 4.02 12.62
N LEU A 184 -13.74 4.76 11.53
CA LEU A 184 -12.66 5.38 10.75
C LEU A 184 -11.97 6.49 11.54
N LEU A 185 -12.74 7.35 12.23
CA LEU A 185 -12.18 8.40 13.10
C LEU A 185 -11.41 7.80 14.28
N ASP A 186 -11.94 6.75 14.92
CA ASP A 186 -11.30 6.07 16.03
C ASP A 186 -9.98 5.41 15.61
N ALA A 187 -9.96 4.79 14.42
CA ALA A 187 -8.74 4.24 13.84
C ALA A 187 -7.70 5.34 13.58
N TYR A 188 -8.11 6.49 13.03
CA TYR A 188 -7.24 7.65 12.82
C TYR A 188 -6.69 8.23 14.13
N ASN A 189 -7.54 8.35 15.16
CA ASN A 189 -7.14 8.89 16.46
C ASN A 189 -6.13 8.02 17.20
N LYS A 190 -6.13 6.71 16.95
CA LYS A 190 -5.16 5.73 17.47
C LYS A 190 -3.78 5.80 16.81
N LEU A 191 -3.65 6.52 15.69
CA LEU A 191 -2.35 6.72 15.05
C LEU A 191 -1.42 7.53 15.97
N PRO A 192 -0.10 7.27 15.90
CA PRO A 192 0.90 8.19 16.46
C PRO A 192 0.68 9.60 15.92
N ASP A 193 0.90 10.63 16.75
CA ASP A 193 0.70 12.03 16.33
C ASP A 193 1.57 12.41 15.12
N ALA A 194 2.76 11.79 14.99
CA ALA A 194 3.63 11.97 13.83
C ALA A 194 3.06 11.41 12.50
N GLN A 195 1.98 10.64 12.54
CA GLN A 195 1.24 10.11 11.39
C GLN A 195 -0.10 10.83 11.18
N LYS A 196 -0.45 11.81 12.03
CA LYS A 196 -1.65 12.62 11.85
C LYS A 196 -1.33 13.82 10.96
N VAL A 197 -2.31 14.20 10.14
CA VAL A 197 -2.23 15.44 9.37
C VAL A 197 -2.60 16.62 10.26
N LYS A 198 -2.00 17.78 10.00
CA LYS A 198 -2.43 19.03 10.63
C LYS A 198 -3.72 19.49 9.95
N VAL A 199 -4.78 19.75 10.72
CA VAL A 199 -6.07 20.23 10.21
C VAL A 199 -6.32 21.65 10.73
N THR A 200 -6.65 22.60 9.87
CA THR A 200 -6.98 23.99 10.27
C THR A 200 -8.46 24.18 10.56
N GLY A 201 -9.33 23.39 9.93
CA GLY A 201 -10.76 23.36 10.17
C GLY A 201 -11.17 22.34 11.23
N THR A 202 -12.37 21.79 11.09
CA THR A 202 -12.91 20.81 12.03
C THR A 202 -12.59 19.38 11.59
N THR A 203 -12.33 18.51 12.56
CA THR A 203 -12.38 17.06 12.36
C THR A 203 -13.71 16.52 12.89
N SER A 204 -14.48 15.82 12.07
CA SER A 204 -15.84 15.37 12.43
C SER A 204 -16.23 14.05 11.77
N VAL A 205 -17.41 13.53 12.15
CA VAL A 205 -18.03 12.37 11.52
C VAL A 205 -19.33 12.79 10.84
N VAL A 206 -19.49 12.41 9.59
CA VAL A 206 -20.75 12.51 8.85
C VAL A 206 -21.02 11.14 8.27
N LYS A 207 -22.11 10.50 8.68
CA LYS A 207 -22.42 9.12 8.26
C LYS A 207 -22.48 9.02 6.74
N GLY A 208 -21.64 8.16 6.18
CA GLY A 208 -21.60 7.86 4.75
C GLY A 208 -21.29 6.39 4.50
N ASP A 209 -21.35 5.98 3.24
CA ASP A 209 -21.05 4.61 2.84
C ASP A 209 -19.53 4.36 2.91
N VAL A 210 -19.12 3.63 3.95
CA VAL A 210 -17.71 3.20 4.10
C VAL A 210 -17.38 2.20 3.01
N VAL A 211 -16.33 2.49 2.24
CA VAL A 211 -15.80 1.61 1.21
C VAL A 211 -15.11 0.43 1.89
N SER A 212 -15.52 -0.78 1.52
CA SER A 212 -14.95 -2.02 2.03
C SER A 212 -14.29 -2.82 0.90
N PHE A 213 -13.27 -3.60 1.27
CA PHE A 213 -12.54 -4.49 0.38
C PHE A 213 -12.59 -5.90 0.95
N LYS A 214 -12.68 -6.90 0.08
CA LYS A 214 -12.75 -8.30 0.52
C LYS A 214 -11.37 -8.75 1.03
N PRO A 215 -11.30 -9.58 2.08
CA PRO A 215 -10.07 -10.31 2.37
C PRO A 215 -9.78 -11.30 1.24
N GLY A 216 -8.57 -11.83 1.19
CA GLY A 216 -8.21 -12.89 0.25
C GLY A 216 -6.76 -12.86 -0.22
N GLY A 217 -6.41 -13.84 -1.05
CA GLY A 217 -5.10 -13.91 -1.70
C GLY A 217 -4.98 -12.85 -2.79
N ILE A 218 -3.89 -12.09 -2.76
CA ILE A 218 -3.64 -10.97 -3.66
C ILE A 218 -2.29 -11.04 -4.35
N THR A 219 -2.19 -10.34 -5.47
CA THR A 219 -0.95 -10.05 -6.18
C THR A 219 -0.84 -8.56 -6.46
N ALA A 220 0.38 -8.02 -6.46
CA ALA A 220 0.66 -6.68 -6.93
C ALA A 220 0.93 -6.72 -8.43
N GLY A 221 0.08 -6.04 -9.20
CA GLY A 221 0.29 -5.78 -10.61
C GLY A 221 1.19 -4.56 -10.84
N ALA A 222 1.25 -4.13 -12.10
CA ALA A 222 2.04 -2.97 -12.51
C ALA A 222 1.63 -1.72 -11.72
N HIS A 223 2.61 -0.94 -11.27
CA HIS A 223 2.37 0.29 -10.49
C HIS A 223 1.56 0.07 -9.20
N GLY A 224 1.61 -1.14 -8.66
CA GLY A 224 1.04 -1.49 -7.37
C GLY A 224 -0.44 -1.84 -7.40
N ASN A 225 -1.11 -1.92 -8.56
CA ASN A 225 -2.53 -2.28 -8.59
C ASN A 225 -2.76 -3.67 -7.97
N VAL A 226 -3.74 -3.81 -7.08
CA VAL A 226 -4.04 -5.12 -6.49
C VAL A 226 -4.93 -5.93 -7.42
N THR A 227 -4.57 -7.20 -7.62
CA THR A 227 -5.45 -8.20 -8.25
C THR A 227 -5.70 -9.34 -7.26
N TYR A 228 -6.96 -9.73 -7.11
CA TYR A 228 -7.32 -10.88 -6.28
C TYR A 228 -7.07 -12.18 -7.03
N SER A 229 -6.30 -13.07 -6.41
CA SER A 229 -6.24 -14.48 -6.82
C SER A 229 -7.51 -15.22 -6.42
N PHE A 230 -8.12 -14.81 -5.29
CA PHE A 230 -9.47 -15.18 -4.88
C PHE A 230 -10.01 -14.14 -3.89
N GLU A 231 -11.33 -13.95 -3.86
CA GLU A 231 -12.00 -13.08 -2.90
C GLU A 231 -12.63 -13.89 -1.75
N GLY A 232 -12.59 -13.33 -0.54
CA GLY A 232 -13.14 -13.94 0.67
C GLY A 232 -12.13 -14.82 1.42
N ASN A 233 -12.65 -15.68 2.30
CA ASN A 233 -11.85 -16.40 3.29
C ASN A 233 -11.12 -17.65 2.74
N GLY A 234 -11.01 -17.83 1.43
CA GLY A 234 -10.26 -18.95 0.83
C GLY A 234 -10.51 -20.31 1.52
N THR A 235 -9.42 -21.02 1.85
CA THR A 235 -9.46 -22.26 2.65
C THR A 235 -9.54 -22.03 4.17
N ASP A 236 -9.67 -20.78 4.66
CA ASP A 236 -9.72 -20.47 6.10
C ASP A 236 -10.87 -21.22 6.80
N THR A 237 -11.92 -21.64 6.09
CA THR A 237 -12.98 -22.45 6.71
C THR A 237 -12.51 -23.83 7.21
N LYS A 238 -11.36 -24.31 6.72
CA LYS A 238 -10.75 -25.59 7.12
C LYS A 238 -9.62 -25.45 8.13
N THR A 239 -8.97 -24.29 8.14
CA THR A 239 -7.78 -24.03 8.96
C THR A 239 -7.87 -22.74 9.73
N GLY A 240 -9.03 -22.11 9.83
CA GLY A 240 -9.23 -20.84 10.49
C GLY A 240 -9.22 -20.99 12.00
N ALA A 241 -9.28 -19.86 12.71
CA ALA A 241 -9.17 -19.80 14.17
C ALA A 241 -10.24 -20.64 14.90
N THR A 242 -11.36 -20.95 14.25
CA THR A 242 -12.45 -21.76 14.81
C THR A 242 -12.36 -23.24 14.49
N THR A 243 -11.53 -23.64 13.52
CA THR A 243 -11.47 -25.04 13.04
C THR A 243 -10.10 -25.64 13.28
N GLY A 244 -9.04 -24.92 12.89
CA GLY A 244 -7.66 -25.38 12.96
C GLY A 244 -7.39 -26.71 12.25
N THR A 245 -6.15 -27.20 12.36
CA THR A 245 -5.76 -28.53 11.86
C THR A 245 -4.64 -29.13 12.71
N ALA A 246 -4.69 -30.46 12.88
CA ALA A 246 -3.58 -31.26 13.42
C ALA A 246 -2.78 -31.95 12.29
N ASP A 247 -3.32 -31.98 11.07
CA ASP A 247 -2.68 -32.62 9.91
C ASP A 247 -1.65 -31.67 9.28
N VAL A 248 -0.38 -32.12 9.28
CA VAL A 248 0.76 -31.40 8.69
C VAL A 248 0.60 -31.14 7.19
N SER A 249 -0.07 -32.02 6.44
CA SER A 249 -0.32 -31.88 5.01
C SER A 249 -1.36 -30.79 4.74
N VAL A 250 -2.38 -30.71 5.59
CA VAL A 250 -3.38 -29.63 5.54
C VAL A 250 -2.74 -28.31 5.93
N LEU A 251 -1.92 -28.29 6.98
CA LEU A 251 -1.17 -27.11 7.42
C LEU A 251 -0.26 -26.59 6.28
N LYS A 252 0.51 -27.46 5.63
CA LYS A 252 1.37 -27.10 4.48
C LYS A 252 0.57 -26.47 3.34
N LYS A 253 -0.58 -27.05 2.98
CA LYS A 253 -1.44 -26.50 1.91
C LYS A 253 -1.99 -25.13 2.28
N ALA A 254 -2.42 -24.95 3.53
CA ALA A 254 -2.96 -23.70 4.03
C ALA A 254 -1.92 -22.58 4.15
N LEU A 255 -0.65 -22.92 4.43
CA LEU A 255 0.46 -21.96 4.48
C LEU A 255 1.05 -21.63 3.10
N GLY A 256 0.75 -22.41 2.06
CA GLY A 256 1.24 -22.15 0.70
C GLY A 256 0.53 -20.99 -0.03
N LYS A 257 1.01 -20.66 -1.23
CA LYS A 257 0.58 -19.51 -2.06
C LYS A 257 -0.92 -19.40 -2.33
N ASN A 258 -1.64 -20.53 -2.33
CA ASN A 258 -3.08 -20.62 -2.59
C ASN A 258 -3.87 -20.95 -1.30
N GLY A 259 -3.24 -20.75 -0.15
CA GLY A 259 -3.78 -21.09 1.15
C GLY A 259 -4.67 -19.99 1.74
N ALA A 260 -4.52 -19.79 3.05
CA ALA A 260 -5.47 -19.07 3.90
C ALA A 260 -4.80 -17.89 4.61
N TRP A 261 -5.41 -16.69 4.63
CA TRP A 261 -4.79 -15.53 5.30
C TRP A 261 -4.61 -15.77 6.80
N LEU A 262 -5.50 -16.59 7.37
CA LEU A 262 -5.42 -17.10 8.73
C LEU A 262 -5.40 -18.63 8.74
N VAL A 263 -4.31 -19.19 9.25
CA VAL A 263 -4.11 -20.62 9.45
C VAL A 263 -3.96 -20.87 10.94
N ALA A 264 -4.56 -21.93 11.45
CA ALA A 264 -4.56 -22.31 12.85
C ALA A 264 -4.26 -23.79 12.99
N THR A 265 -3.49 -24.15 14.01
CA THR A 265 -3.44 -25.52 14.51
C THR A 265 -4.40 -25.67 15.70
N ASN A 266 -5.02 -26.83 15.83
CA ASN A 266 -5.94 -27.15 16.94
C ASN A 266 -5.39 -28.24 17.89
N ALA A 267 -4.19 -28.75 17.59
CA ALA A 267 -3.41 -29.66 18.42
C ALA A 267 -1.92 -29.49 18.08
N ASP A 268 -1.07 -30.22 18.78
CA ASP A 268 0.36 -30.31 18.45
C ASP A 268 0.55 -30.95 17.07
N VAL A 269 1.37 -30.33 16.23
CA VAL A 269 1.69 -30.80 14.88
C VAL A 269 3.16 -31.18 14.80
N ASP A 270 3.46 -32.46 14.58
CA ASP A 270 4.82 -32.92 14.34
C ASP A 270 5.25 -32.73 12.87
N ALA A 271 5.96 -31.63 12.64
CA ALA A 271 6.59 -31.28 11.37
C ALA A 271 8.11 -31.56 11.37
N SER A 272 8.63 -32.38 12.29
CA SER A 272 10.06 -32.67 12.38
C SER A 272 10.62 -33.21 11.07
N GLY A 273 11.75 -32.65 10.63
CA GLY A 273 12.40 -33.01 9.37
C GLY A 273 11.62 -32.62 8.10
N LYS A 274 10.58 -31.79 8.21
CA LYS A 274 9.74 -31.34 7.09
C LYS A 274 9.82 -29.82 6.93
N ASP A 275 9.97 -29.36 5.70
CA ASP A 275 9.88 -27.94 5.40
C ASP A 275 8.42 -27.44 5.43
N LEU A 276 8.19 -26.34 6.12
CA LEU A 276 6.95 -25.56 6.07
C LEU A 276 7.24 -24.24 5.33
N THR A 277 6.75 -24.14 4.09
CA THR A 277 6.86 -22.91 3.30
C THR A 277 5.65 -22.03 3.55
N ILE A 278 5.86 -20.80 4.00
CA ILE A 278 4.83 -19.76 4.06
C ILE A 278 4.97 -18.89 2.82
N ASP A 279 3.95 -18.88 1.97
CA ASP A 279 3.99 -18.23 0.67
C ASP A 279 2.68 -17.51 0.33
N GLY A 280 2.78 -16.52 -0.56
CA GLY A 280 1.73 -15.63 -1.03
C GLY A 280 1.50 -14.40 -0.16
N THR A 281 0.77 -13.43 -0.73
CA THR A 281 0.41 -12.15 -0.09
C THR A 281 -1.09 -12.11 0.12
N PHE A 282 -1.55 -11.74 1.31
CA PHE A 282 -2.96 -11.83 1.69
C PHE A 282 -3.43 -10.55 2.34
N LEU A 283 -4.68 -10.18 2.05
CA LEU A 283 -5.38 -9.11 2.75
C LEU A 283 -6.31 -9.69 3.80
N ASN A 284 -6.28 -9.10 4.99
CA ASN A 284 -7.29 -9.34 6.01
C ASN A 284 -8.53 -8.45 5.77
N GLU A 285 -9.52 -8.58 6.66
CA GLU A 285 -10.79 -7.83 6.61
C GLU A 285 -10.63 -6.30 6.77
N LYS A 286 -9.48 -5.86 7.30
CA LYS A 286 -9.15 -4.43 7.45
C LYS A 286 -8.35 -3.88 6.27
N ALA A 287 -8.21 -4.66 5.20
CA ALA A 287 -7.35 -4.36 4.05
C ALA A 287 -5.87 -4.16 4.43
N ALA A 288 -5.38 -4.83 5.47
CA ALA A 288 -3.96 -4.88 5.78
C ALA A 288 -3.33 -6.12 5.14
N VAL A 289 -2.12 -5.96 4.60
CA VAL A 289 -1.30 -7.10 4.16
C VAL A 289 -0.86 -7.87 5.40
N GLN A 290 -1.36 -9.09 5.55
CA GLN A 290 -1.12 -9.90 6.74
C GLN A 290 -1.24 -11.39 6.43
N ARG A 291 -0.38 -12.18 7.07
CA ARG A 291 -0.46 -13.64 7.11
C ARG A 291 -0.33 -14.08 8.57
N THR A 292 -1.26 -14.89 9.05
CA THR A 292 -1.28 -15.33 10.46
C THR A 292 -1.27 -16.84 10.55
N LEU A 293 -0.32 -17.37 11.32
CA LEU A 293 -0.35 -18.72 11.86
C LEU A 293 -0.66 -18.62 13.36
N ALA A 294 -1.83 -19.10 13.75
CA ALA A 294 -2.25 -19.20 15.14
C ALA A 294 -2.01 -20.61 15.68
N MET A 295 -1.45 -20.72 16.88
CA MET A 295 -1.37 -22.00 17.60
C MET A 295 -2.24 -21.86 18.83
N ILE A 296 -3.43 -22.47 18.77
CA ILE A 296 -4.48 -22.28 19.76
C ILE A 296 -4.99 -23.62 20.24
N SER A 297 -5.09 -23.78 21.56
CA SER A 297 -5.89 -24.85 22.15
C SER A 297 -7.35 -24.42 22.05
N GLN A 298 -8.14 -25.12 21.24
CA GLN A 298 -9.57 -24.91 21.19
C GLN A 298 -10.21 -25.76 22.29
N MET A 299 -10.72 -25.13 23.34
CA MET A 299 -11.69 -25.79 24.22
C MET A 299 -13.01 -25.86 23.45
N ILE A 300 -13.35 -27.05 22.95
CA ILE A 300 -14.67 -27.36 22.39
C ILE A 300 -15.65 -27.56 23.54
#